data_AF-B7G5L3-F1
#
_entry.id   AF-B7G5L3-F1
#
_cell.length_a   1.000
_cell.length_b   1.000
_cell.length_c   1.000
_cell.angle_alpha   90.00
_cell.angle_beta   90.00
_cell.angle_gamma   90.00
#
_symmetry.space_group_name_H-M   'P 1'
#
loop_
_entity.id
_entity.type
_entity.pdbx_description
1 polymer ?
#
loop_
_entity_poly.entity_id
_entity_poly.type
_entity_poly.pdbx_seq_one_letter_code
_entity_poly.pdbx_strand_id
1 'polypeptide(L)'
;MSAAIRNEANSKPRDRRLRSNLLMKLVIMSGVGALGGFWLFYSVWETQCSDLLNQAQIRHSAVIAELQELHTKQTSALQNCVEGDATKEKALAERLKTQSTLVIKHHDLLQQYDEAKSRIARLEVELEGVTQTNQSLNEQLERLQNEVAESARSTQGAEKQIVLLRTQLEATRSVIKQSCAFNETIDMSSQRHKEEVLQIYAAIQRQSFAQLFQRFGEGPYEVEFLLSTESTTETVAHETFRVELLRSKDMPHTVLTFLSLVELRLYDGTTIAGTDGTVISGGIPKQAQTRAQSYLMRMYVEHGFGFSPLVIEETSPTMPCMAHTFGFTERGPGFIIPLESMSKNESPSCPGRISSGRDVLERLARDRESQLTIIEAKLVSRDIGSHDTEL
;
A
#
# COMPACT_ATOMS: atom_id res chain seq x y z
N MET A 1 -15.86 25.40 91.03
CA MET A 1 -15.84 26.44 89.98
C MET A 1 -17.29 26.83 89.74
N SER A 2 -17.78 27.97 90.26
CA SER A 2 -17.61 29.35 89.75
C SER A 2 -18.73 29.71 88.74
N ALA A 3 -19.47 30.81 88.83
CA ALA A 3 -19.71 31.80 89.92
C ALA A 3 -21.08 32.48 89.64
N ALA A 4 -21.89 32.86 90.64
CA ALA A 4 -22.19 34.25 91.10
C ALA A 4 -22.69 35.23 90.00
N ILE A 5 -23.59 36.21 90.20
CA ILE A 5 -23.92 37.18 91.29
C ILE A 5 -25.45 37.50 91.13
N ARG A 6 -26.37 37.52 92.13
CA ARG A 6 -26.63 38.50 93.24
C ARG A 6 -27.02 39.94 92.76
N ASN A 7 -27.74 40.83 93.48
CA ASN A 7 -28.57 40.80 94.71
C ASN A 7 -29.46 42.09 94.79
N GLU A 8 -30.49 42.12 95.66
CA GLU A 8 -30.95 43.23 96.57
C GLU A 8 -31.16 44.69 96.05
N ALA A 9 -31.81 45.66 96.73
CA ALA A 9 -32.91 45.72 97.74
C ALA A 9 -33.28 47.23 97.97
N ASN A 10 -33.98 47.57 99.08
CA ASN A 10 -34.31 48.92 99.61
C ASN A 10 -35.38 49.76 98.87
N SER A 11 -36.16 50.65 99.51
CA SER A 11 -36.25 51.05 100.94
C SER A 11 -37.69 51.42 101.42
N LYS A 12 -37.82 51.64 102.74
CA LYS A 12 -38.99 52.11 103.55
C LYS A 12 -38.47 53.38 104.33
N PRO A 13 -39.10 54.03 105.35
CA PRO A 13 -40.42 53.86 106.00
C PRO A 13 -41.16 55.14 106.56
N ARG A 14 -42.34 54.95 107.21
CA ARG A 14 -42.88 55.61 108.46
C ARG A 14 -43.03 57.15 108.56
N ASP A 15 -43.71 57.76 109.56
CA ASP A 15 -44.84 57.49 110.51
C ASP A 15 -45.34 58.93 110.93
N ARG A 16 -46.61 59.33 111.20
CA ARG A 16 -47.77 58.76 111.95
C ARG A 16 -47.69 59.04 113.47
N ARG A 17 -48.85 59.36 114.12
CA ARG A 17 -49.11 59.71 115.56
C ARG A 17 -49.12 61.25 115.85
N LEU A 18 -49.78 61.82 116.88
CA LEU A 18 -50.65 61.32 117.98
C LEU A 18 -51.59 62.43 118.56
N ARG A 19 -52.60 62.03 119.38
CA ARG A 19 -53.35 62.71 120.51
C ARG A 19 -53.44 64.26 120.55
N SER A 20 -54.60 64.91 120.78
CA SER A 20 -55.74 64.71 121.72
C SER A 20 -55.54 65.19 123.18
N ASN A 21 -56.67 65.63 123.77
CA ASN A 21 -56.92 66.01 125.16
C ASN A 21 -56.48 67.42 125.60
N LEU A 22 -57.46 68.24 126.01
CA LEU A 22 -57.34 68.94 127.30
C LEU A 22 -58.71 69.09 128.00
N LEU A 23 -58.59 69.05 129.33
CA LEU A 23 -59.54 69.12 130.45
C LEU A 23 -60.83 69.96 130.28
N MET A 24 -61.99 69.58 130.83
CA MET A 24 -62.32 69.18 132.22
C MET A 24 -62.33 70.38 133.21
N LYS A 25 -63.50 71.04 133.31
CA LYS A 25 -64.04 71.66 134.54
C LYS A 25 -65.55 71.36 134.52
N LEU A 26 -66.16 70.59 135.43
CA LEU A 26 -66.08 70.56 136.90
C LEU A 26 -66.65 71.89 137.46
N VAL A 27 -67.97 72.01 137.65
CA VAL A 27 -68.85 71.42 138.71
C VAL A 27 -68.82 72.25 140.00
N ILE A 28 -69.87 72.13 140.82
CA ILE A 28 -70.15 72.82 142.10
C ILE A 28 -70.78 74.22 141.97
N MET A 29 -72.12 74.28 142.07
CA MET A 29 -72.87 75.11 143.04
C MET A 29 -74.36 74.74 143.01
N SER A 30 -75.04 74.78 144.18
CA SER A 30 -76.48 74.47 144.42
C SER A 30 -77.03 73.18 143.75
N GLY A 31 -77.28 72.07 144.45
CA GLY A 31 -77.33 71.84 145.91
C GLY A 31 -78.74 71.93 146.49
N VAL A 32 -79.09 70.98 147.36
CA VAL A 32 -80.33 70.86 148.16
C VAL A 32 -81.63 70.55 147.40
N GLY A 33 -81.89 71.11 146.21
CA GLY A 33 -83.09 70.76 145.42
C GLY A 33 -83.12 69.31 144.88
N ALA A 34 -81.98 68.62 144.91
CA ALA A 34 -81.73 67.42 144.09
C ALA A 34 -82.31 66.10 144.63
N LEU A 35 -82.71 66.00 145.90
CA LEU A 35 -83.12 64.70 146.48
C LEU A 35 -84.61 64.38 146.30
N GLY A 36 -85.50 65.37 146.37
CA GLY A 36 -86.95 65.14 146.21
C GLY A 36 -87.35 64.75 144.78
N GLY A 37 -86.75 65.41 143.77
CA GLY A 37 -87.03 65.14 142.36
C GLY A 37 -86.46 63.80 141.87
N PHE A 38 -85.35 63.33 142.45
CA PHE A 38 -84.67 62.12 141.99
C PHE A 38 -85.52 60.86 142.12
N TRP A 39 -86.27 60.72 143.22
CA TRP A 39 -87.06 59.51 143.48
C TRP A 39 -88.25 59.36 142.52
N LEU A 40 -88.96 60.46 142.22
CA LEU A 40 -90.05 60.46 141.24
C LEU A 40 -89.55 60.34 139.79
N PHE A 41 -88.33 60.81 139.50
CA PHE A 41 -87.72 60.59 138.20
C PHE A 41 -87.28 59.13 138.01
N TYR A 42 -86.71 58.50 139.05
CA TYR A 42 -86.19 57.13 138.98
C TYR A 42 -87.26 56.10 138.62
N SER A 43 -88.45 56.14 139.23
CA SER A 43 -89.51 55.14 138.97
C SER A 43 -90.11 55.23 137.55
N VAL A 44 -90.17 56.43 136.98
CA VAL A 44 -90.58 56.66 135.58
C VAL A 44 -89.46 56.27 134.60
N TRP A 45 -88.21 56.55 134.96
CA TRP A 45 -87.03 56.21 134.16
C TRP A 45 -86.82 54.68 134.06
N GLU A 46 -86.98 53.95 135.16
CA GLU A 46 -86.82 52.49 135.21
C GLU A 46 -87.83 51.77 134.31
N THR A 47 -89.09 52.21 134.30
CA THR A 47 -90.12 51.66 133.39
C THR A 47 -89.82 51.97 131.92
N GLN A 48 -89.42 53.19 131.56
CA GLN A 48 -89.08 53.53 130.17
C GLN A 48 -87.78 52.86 129.68
N CYS A 49 -86.77 52.69 130.54
CA CYS A 49 -85.54 51.99 130.18
C CYS A 49 -85.76 50.49 129.95
N SER A 50 -86.67 49.85 130.68
CA SER A 50 -87.02 48.44 130.48
C SER A 50 -87.60 48.19 129.07
N ASP A 51 -88.58 49.00 128.65
CA ASP A 51 -89.19 48.88 127.32
C ASP A 51 -88.19 49.22 126.19
N LEU A 52 -87.33 50.22 126.40
CA LEU A 52 -86.28 50.56 125.42
C LEU A 52 -85.22 49.45 125.29
N LEU A 53 -84.83 48.77 126.38
CA LEU A 53 -83.93 47.61 126.29
C LEU A 53 -84.61 46.44 125.56
N ASN A 54 -85.87 46.13 125.86
CA ASN A 54 -86.60 45.05 125.17
C ASN A 54 -86.74 45.33 123.67
N GLN A 55 -87.11 46.56 123.27
CA GLN A 55 -87.18 46.92 121.85
C GLN A 55 -85.80 46.89 121.16
N ALA A 56 -84.73 47.30 121.86
CA ALA A 56 -83.37 47.18 121.34
C ALA A 56 -82.96 45.71 121.14
N GLN A 57 -83.23 44.84 122.11
CA GLN A 57 -82.87 43.43 122.07
C GLN A 57 -83.64 42.65 120.98
N ILE A 58 -84.94 42.94 120.80
CA ILE A 58 -85.74 42.37 119.69
C ILE A 58 -85.14 42.78 118.34
N ARG A 59 -84.84 44.07 118.13
CA ARG A 59 -84.18 44.53 116.89
C ARG A 59 -82.81 43.87 116.67
N HIS A 60 -82.02 43.70 117.73
CA HIS A 60 -80.70 43.05 117.63
C HIS A 60 -80.80 41.57 117.26
N SER A 61 -81.83 40.85 117.75
CA SER A 61 -82.07 39.45 117.37
C SER A 61 -82.47 39.27 115.91
N ALA A 62 -83.27 40.21 115.35
CA ALA A 62 -83.68 40.18 113.95
C ALA A 62 -82.48 40.32 112.99
N VAL A 63 -81.59 41.28 113.25
CA VAL A 63 -80.38 41.53 112.44
C VAL A 63 -79.41 40.34 112.48
N ILE A 64 -79.33 39.61 113.59
CA ILE A 64 -78.49 38.40 113.71
C ILE A 64 -79.03 37.26 112.83
N ALA A 65 -80.35 37.09 112.74
CA ALA A 65 -80.97 36.08 111.87
C ALA A 65 -80.73 36.40 110.37
N GLU A 66 -80.89 37.66 109.98
CA GLU A 66 -80.67 38.13 108.60
C GLU A 66 -79.20 37.91 108.14
N LEU A 67 -78.23 38.15 109.02
CA LEU A 67 -76.81 37.87 108.77
C LEU A 67 -76.51 36.37 108.63
N GLN A 68 -77.23 35.50 109.35
CA GLN A 68 -77.08 34.05 109.21
C GLN A 68 -77.67 33.53 107.89
N GLU A 69 -78.81 34.05 107.42
CA GLU A 69 -79.32 33.71 106.09
C GLU A 69 -78.32 34.14 105.01
N LEU A 70 -77.80 35.37 105.07
CA LEU A 70 -76.85 35.88 104.08
C LEU A 70 -75.58 35.00 103.98
N HIS A 71 -75.03 34.57 105.12
CA HIS A 71 -73.82 33.75 105.15
C HIS A 71 -74.04 32.35 104.58
N THR A 72 -75.18 31.70 104.87
CA THR A 72 -75.48 30.35 104.32
C THR A 72 -75.63 30.39 102.79
N LYS A 73 -76.30 31.43 102.28
CA LYS A 73 -76.46 31.74 100.84
C LYS A 73 -75.12 31.97 100.13
N GLN A 74 -74.16 32.60 100.80
CA GLN A 74 -72.82 32.83 100.25
C GLN A 74 -71.97 31.55 100.25
N THR A 75 -72.07 30.69 101.27
CA THR A 75 -71.34 29.41 101.28
C THR A 75 -71.83 28.43 100.22
N SER A 76 -73.13 28.34 99.94
CA SER A 76 -73.66 27.47 98.89
C SER A 76 -73.29 27.93 97.48
N ALA A 77 -73.15 29.24 97.26
CA ALA A 77 -72.65 29.78 96.00
C ALA A 77 -71.17 29.43 95.74
N LEU A 78 -70.33 29.38 96.79
CA LEU A 78 -68.90 29.10 96.65
C LEU A 78 -68.64 27.62 96.30
N GLN A 79 -69.38 26.70 96.93
CA GLN A 79 -69.15 25.26 96.77
C GLN A 79 -69.47 24.78 95.34
N ASN A 80 -70.52 25.32 94.71
CA ASN A 80 -70.90 25.01 93.33
C ASN A 80 -69.88 25.49 92.26
N CYS A 81 -68.95 26.39 92.60
CA CYS A 81 -67.87 26.78 91.68
C CYS A 81 -66.71 25.76 91.64
N VAL A 82 -66.39 25.12 92.77
CA VAL A 82 -65.17 24.30 92.91
C VAL A 82 -65.25 22.99 92.11
N GLU A 83 -66.43 22.39 91.99
CA GLU A 83 -66.64 21.17 91.21
C GLU A 83 -66.58 21.41 89.68
N GLY A 84 -66.61 22.67 89.24
CA GLY A 84 -66.65 23.06 87.82
C GLY A 84 -65.31 23.03 87.07
N ASP A 85 -64.17 23.01 87.77
CA ASP A 85 -62.83 23.09 87.14
C ASP A 85 -62.12 21.74 87.00
N ALA A 86 -62.37 20.78 87.89
CA ALA A 86 -61.76 19.44 87.87
C ALA A 86 -62.06 18.63 86.58
N THR A 87 -63.08 19.02 85.81
CA THR A 87 -63.44 18.37 84.54
C THR A 87 -62.68 18.93 83.32
N LYS A 88 -62.18 20.18 83.40
CA LYS A 88 -61.51 20.87 82.26
C LYS A 88 -60.08 20.40 82.05
N GLU A 89 -59.35 20.14 83.13
CA GLU A 89 -57.95 19.71 83.09
C GLU A 89 -57.77 18.37 82.36
N LYS A 90 -58.70 17.42 82.59
CA LYS A 90 -58.70 16.10 81.96
C LYS A 90 -58.89 16.18 80.44
N ALA A 91 -59.73 17.09 79.96
CA ALA A 91 -59.98 17.31 78.54
C ALA A 91 -58.78 17.98 77.82
N LEU A 92 -58.02 18.84 78.52
CA LEU A 92 -56.80 19.45 77.97
C LEU A 92 -55.68 18.42 77.74
N ALA A 93 -55.49 17.48 78.68
CA ALA A 93 -54.49 16.42 78.57
C ALA A 93 -54.69 15.52 77.34
N GLU A 94 -55.93 15.15 77.04
CA GLU A 94 -56.26 14.31 75.87
C GLU A 94 -56.10 15.09 74.54
N ARG A 95 -56.39 16.40 74.55
CA ARG A 95 -56.15 17.30 73.41
C ARG A 95 -54.66 17.48 73.10
N LEU A 96 -53.82 17.58 74.14
CA LEU A 96 -52.36 17.57 74.01
C LEU A 96 -51.82 16.24 73.47
N LYS A 97 -52.34 15.10 73.95
CA LYS A 97 -51.95 13.77 73.47
C LYS A 97 -52.28 13.58 71.99
N THR A 98 -53.47 13.99 71.57
CA THR A 98 -53.89 13.92 70.16
C THR A 98 -53.09 14.85 69.26
N GLN A 99 -52.82 16.10 69.68
CA GLN A 99 -51.90 17.00 68.97
C GLN A 99 -50.48 16.42 68.85
N SER A 100 -49.94 15.82 69.92
CA SER A 100 -48.63 15.16 69.88
C SER A 100 -48.59 14.03 68.83
N THR A 101 -49.60 13.16 68.78
CA THR A 101 -49.67 12.11 67.75
C THR A 101 -49.84 12.66 66.34
N LEU A 102 -50.48 13.82 66.17
CA LEU A 102 -50.62 14.48 64.86
C LEU A 102 -49.29 15.07 64.39
N VAL A 103 -48.53 15.72 65.29
CA VAL A 103 -47.19 16.25 65.00
C VAL A 103 -46.22 15.12 64.64
N ILE A 104 -46.26 14.00 65.36
CA ILE A 104 -45.43 12.82 65.03
C ILE A 104 -45.77 12.28 63.63
N LYS A 105 -47.06 12.13 63.29
CA LYS A 105 -47.48 11.71 61.93
C LYS A 105 -47.10 12.72 60.84
N HIS A 106 -47.16 14.02 61.13
CA HIS A 106 -46.73 15.04 60.18
C HIS A 106 -45.21 15.02 59.96
N HIS A 107 -44.42 14.69 60.98
CA HIS A 107 -42.98 14.53 60.85
C HIS A 107 -42.61 13.29 60.03
N ASP A 108 -43.26 12.15 60.31
CA ASP A 108 -43.11 10.90 59.54
C ASP A 108 -43.49 11.09 58.05
N LEU A 109 -44.61 11.78 57.77
CA LEU A 109 -45.00 12.12 56.39
C LEU A 109 -44.01 13.06 55.69
N LEU A 110 -43.39 14.00 56.40
CA LEU A 110 -42.33 14.86 55.84
C LEU A 110 -41.07 14.03 55.54
N GLN A 111 -40.66 13.13 56.44
CA GLN A 111 -39.52 12.24 56.19
C GLN A 111 -39.79 11.34 54.97
N GLN A 112 -40.96 10.74 54.87
CA GLN A 112 -41.34 9.91 53.73
C GLN A 112 -41.40 10.71 52.41
N TYR A 113 -41.82 11.98 52.47
CA TYR A 113 -41.78 12.89 51.31
C TYR A 113 -40.34 13.22 50.88
N ASP A 114 -39.46 13.56 51.81
CA ASP A 114 -38.05 13.85 51.49
C ASP A 114 -37.29 12.59 51.04
N GLU A 115 -37.58 11.42 51.61
CA GLU A 115 -37.09 10.13 51.11
C GLU A 115 -37.57 9.86 49.67
N ALA A 116 -38.87 10.01 49.39
CA ALA A 116 -39.43 9.82 48.05
C ALA A 116 -38.82 10.80 47.03
N LYS A 117 -38.68 12.08 47.41
CA LYS A 117 -38.02 13.12 46.62
C LYS A 117 -36.55 12.78 46.34
N SER A 118 -35.83 12.24 47.33
CA SER A 118 -34.45 11.77 47.13
C SER A 118 -34.34 10.56 46.19
N ARG A 119 -35.38 9.71 46.11
CA ARG A 119 -35.46 8.60 45.16
C ARG A 119 -35.75 9.09 43.74
N ILE A 120 -36.67 10.06 43.59
CA ILE A 120 -36.96 10.69 42.29
C ILE A 120 -35.68 11.32 41.72
N ALA A 121 -34.96 12.12 42.50
CA ALA A 121 -33.71 12.75 42.06
C ALA A 121 -32.61 11.74 41.66
N ARG A 122 -32.58 10.54 42.26
CA ARG A 122 -31.68 9.46 41.82
C ARG A 122 -32.12 8.82 40.50
N LEU A 123 -33.42 8.56 40.36
CA LEU A 123 -34.00 8.00 39.13
C LEU A 123 -33.88 8.96 37.94
N GLU A 124 -33.93 10.27 38.17
CA GLU A 124 -33.65 11.29 37.15
C GLU A 124 -32.19 11.22 36.67
N VAL A 125 -31.21 11.10 37.58
CA VAL A 125 -29.79 10.94 37.23
C VAL A 125 -29.49 9.58 36.58
N GLU A 126 -30.12 8.49 37.04
CA GLU A 126 -30.01 7.18 36.41
C GLU A 126 -30.62 7.19 34.99
N LEU A 127 -31.76 7.87 34.79
CA LEU A 127 -32.38 8.03 33.48
C LEU A 127 -31.51 8.88 32.54
N GLU A 128 -30.89 9.96 33.02
CA GLU A 128 -29.96 10.79 32.26
C GLU A 128 -28.70 9.98 31.84
N GLY A 129 -28.14 9.16 32.73
CA GLY A 129 -27.06 8.22 32.38
C GLY A 129 -27.49 7.18 31.33
N VAL A 130 -28.74 6.69 31.41
CA VAL A 130 -29.30 5.77 30.41
C VAL A 130 -29.53 6.46 29.06
N THR A 131 -29.99 7.72 29.02
CA THR A 131 -30.13 8.44 27.73
C THR A 131 -28.78 8.76 27.11
N GLN A 132 -27.77 9.16 27.91
CA GLN A 132 -26.41 9.43 27.43
C GLN A 132 -25.73 8.17 26.87
N THR A 133 -25.89 7.00 27.53
CA THR A 133 -25.34 5.73 27.02
C THR A 133 -26.05 5.27 25.74
N ASN A 134 -27.36 5.43 25.63
CA ASN A 134 -28.09 5.16 24.38
C ASN A 134 -27.66 6.10 23.24
N GLN A 135 -27.41 7.38 23.50
CA GLN A 135 -26.86 8.32 22.50
C GLN A 135 -25.47 7.84 22.02
N SER A 136 -24.57 7.51 22.94
CA SER A 136 -23.23 7.02 22.59
C SER A 136 -23.24 5.71 21.80
N LEU A 137 -24.15 4.78 22.13
CA LEU A 137 -24.34 3.53 21.38
C LEU A 137 -24.90 3.78 19.96
N ASN A 138 -25.83 4.72 19.79
CA ASN A 138 -26.33 5.10 18.47
C ASN A 138 -25.23 5.73 17.60
N GLU A 139 -24.39 6.61 18.15
CA GLU A 139 -23.22 7.14 17.43
C GLU A 139 -22.24 6.03 17.01
N GLN A 140 -22.00 5.03 17.86
CA GLN A 140 -21.15 3.89 17.50
C GLN A 140 -21.76 3.03 16.40
N LEU A 141 -23.07 2.78 16.45
CA LEU A 141 -23.79 2.05 15.39
C LEU A 141 -23.75 2.81 14.06
N GLU A 142 -23.90 4.13 14.06
CA GLU A 142 -23.80 4.94 12.84
C GLU A 142 -22.38 4.91 12.24
N ARG A 143 -21.33 5.02 13.08
CA ARG A 143 -19.93 4.88 12.62
C ARG A 143 -19.68 3.51 11.99
N LEU A 144 -20.07 2.43 12.67
CA LEU A 144 -19.92 1.06 12.16
C LEU A 144 -20.72 0.81 10.87
N GLN A 145 -21.93 1.37 10.73
CA GLN A 145 -22.70 1.29 9.49
C GLN A 145 -21.99 2.01 8.33
N ASN A 146 -21.40 3.17 8.60
CA ASN A 146 -20.61 3.90 7.59
C ASN A 146 -19.32 3.15 7.21
N GLU A 147 -18.57 2.60 8.17
CA GLU A 147 -17.37 1.77 7.91
C GLU A 147 -17.70 0.52 7.09
N VAL A 148 -18.81 -0.18 7.40
CA VAL A 148 -19.29 -1.33 6.61
C VAL A 148 -19.70 -0.91 5.19
N ALA A 149 -20.37 0.24 5.03
CA ALA A 149 -20.77 0.77 3.73
C ALA A 149 -19.57 1.22 2.88
N GLU A 150 -18.52 1.78 3.49
CA GLU A 150 -17.28 2.12 2.82
C GLU A 150 -16.49 0.87 2.41
N SER A 151 -16.36 -0.10 3.30
CA SER A 151 -15.73 -1.39 3.02
C SER A 151 -16.41 -2.12 1.86
N ALA A 152 -17.75 -2.16 1.84
CA ALA A 152 -18.53 -2.76 0.74
C ALA A 152 -18.36 -2.03 -0.61
N ARG A 153 -18.12 -0.71 -0.61
CA ARG A 153 -17.76 0.03 -1.84
C ARG A 153 -16.35 -0.30 -2.30
N SER A 154 -15.41 -0.44 -1.36
CA SER A 154 -14.02 -0.81 -1.62
C SER A 154 -13.89 -2.20 -2.23
N THR A 155 -14.56 -3.21 -1.65
CA THR A 155 -14.57 -4.59 -2.19
C THR A 155 -15.20 -4.64 -3.59
N GLN A 156 -16.33 -3.97 -3.82
CA GLN A 156 -16.93 -3.90 -5.16
C GLN A 156 -16.01 -3.18 -6.17
N GLY A 157 -15.19 -2.23 -5.73
CA GLY A 157 -14.13 -1.62 -6.54
C GLY A 157 -13.05 -2.63 -6.94
N ALA A 158 -12.55 -3.39 -5.97
CA ALA A 158 -11.54 -4.42 -6.19
C ALA A 158 -12.04 -5.57 -7.10
N GLU A 159 -13.29 -6.02 -6.93
CA GLU A 159 -13.90 -7.04 -7.80
C GLU A 159 -13.94 -6.59 -9.27
N LYS A 160 -14.33 -5.33 -9.54
CA LYS A 160 -14.32 -4.76 -10.89
C LYS A 160 -12.91 -4.73 -11.49
N GLN A 161 -11.89 -4.42 -10.69
CA GLN A 161 -10.49 -4.48 -11.14
C GLN A 161 -10.03 -5.92 -11.42
N ILE A 162 -10.41 -6.89 -10.59
CA ILE A 162 -10.10 -8.32 -10.81
C ILE A 162 -10.74 -8.83 -12.11
N VAL A 163 -12.00 -8.45 -12.39
CA VAL A 163 -12.66 -8.80 -13.66
C VAL A 163 -11.95 -8.16 -14.85
N LEU A 164 -11.61 -6.87 -14.78
CA LEU A 164 -10.88 -6.17 -15.85
C LEU A 164 -9.50 -6.81 -16.12
N LEU A 165 -8.73 -7.11 -15.08
CA LEU A 165 -7.41 -7.74 -15.20
C LEU A 165 -7.50 -9.15 -15.77
N ARG A 166 -8.53 -9.95 -15.38
CA ARG A 166 -8.79 -11.26 -16.00
C ARG A 166 -9.11 -11.14 -17.49
N THR A 167 -9.92 -10.15 -17.89
CA THR A 167 -10.24 -9.89 -19.30
C THR A 167 -8.99 -9.48 -20.09
N GLN A 168 -8.12 -8.63 -19.53
CA GLN A 168 -6.84 -8.26 -20.14
C GLN A 168 -5.85 -9.45 -20.24
N LEU A 169 -5.85 -10.35 -19.24
CA LEU A 169 -5.01 -11.54 -19.24
C LEU A 169 -5.47 -12.55 -20.31
N GLU A 170 -6.78 -12.80 -20.45
CA GLU A 170 -7.26 -13.71 -21.50
C GLU A 170 -7.04 -13.12 -22.91
N ALA A 171 -7.17 -11.80 -23.07
CA ALA A 171 -6.84 -11.11 -24.32
C ALA A 171 -5.34 -11.19 -24.67
N THR A 172 -4.42 -10.92 -23.72
CA THR A 172 -2.98 -11.07 -23.98
C THR A 172 -2.59 -12.53 -24.22
N ARG A 173 -3.23 -13.48 -23.53
CA ARG A 173 -3.04 -14.93 -23.74
C ARG A 173 -3.48 -15.39 -25.13
N SER A 174 -4.52 -14.80 -25.73
CA SER A 174 -4.92 -15.12 -27.10
C SER A 174 -3.89 -14.61 -28.12
N VAL A 175 -3.37 -13.40 -27.94
CA VAL A 175 -2.29 -12.83 -28.77
C VAL A 175 -1.00 -13.66 -28.67
N ILE A 176 -0.61 -14.08 -27.46
CA ILE A 176 0.57 -14.94 -27.26
C ILE A 176 0.40 -16.28 -27.99
N LYS A 177 -0.76 -16.95 -27.87
CA LYS A 177 -1.05 -18.19 -28.62
C LYS A 177 -0.94 -17.99 -30.14
N GLN A 178 -1.48 -16.90 -30.66
CA GLN A 178 -1.40 -16.58 -32.09
C GLN A 178 0.05 -16.32 -32.53
N SER A 179 0.86 -15.64 -31.72
CA SER A 179 2.28 -15.41 -31.99
C SER A 179 3.11 -16.70 -31.95
N CYS A 180 2.80 -17.64 -31.05
CA CYS A 180 3.47 -18.95 -31.01
C CYS A 180 3.20 -19.75 -32.30
N ALA A 181 1.92 -19.92 -32.69
CA ALA A 181 1.55 -20.64 -33.91
C ALA A 181 2.10 -19.98 -35.19
N PHE A 182 2.22 -18.65 -35.21
CA PHE A 182 2.87 -17.93 -36.30
C PHE A 182 4.38 -18.20 -36.38
N ASN A 183 5.08 -18.19 -35.24
CA ASN A 183 6.50 -18.52 -35.18
C ASN A 183 6.77 -19.99 -35.56
N GLU A 184 5.96 -20.94 -35.09
CA GLU A 184 6.01 -22.35 -35.51
C GLU A 184 5.86 -22.51 -37.03
N THR A 185 4.97 -21.71 -37.64
CA THR A 185 4.78 -21.67 -39.09
C THR A 185 6.02 -21.12 -39.82
N ILE A 186 6.66 -20.09 -39.26
CA ILE A 186 7.93 -19.55 -39.78
C ILE A 186 9.04 -20.59 -39.68
N ASP A 187 9.22 -21.25 -38.54
CA ASP A 187 10.27 -22.26 -38.33
C ASP A 187 10.10 -23.46 -39.27
N MET A 188 8.88 -23.98 -39.42
CA MET A 188 8.56 -25.01 -40.42
C MET A 188 8.87 -24.54 -41.85
N SER A 189 8.57 -23.29 -42.19
CA SER A 189 8.93 -22.75 -43.50
C SER A 189 10.45 -22.63 -43.67
N SER A 190 11.18 -22.24 -42.62
CA SER A 190 12.65 -22.14 -42.64
C SER A 190 13.31 -23.50 -42.83
N GLN A 191 12.78 -24.55 -42.20
CA GLN A 191 13.22 -25.93 -42.37
C GLN A 191 13.03 -26.40 -43.82
N ARG A 192 11.85 -26.19 -44.44
CA ARG A 192 11.61 -26.55 -45.84
C ARG A 192 12.56 -25.86 -46.81
N HIS A 193 12.74 -24.54 -46.70
CA HIS A 193 13.68 -23.82 -47.58
C HIS A 193 15.13 -24.31 -47.38
N LYS A 194 15.53 -24.72 -46.17
CA LYS A 194 16.86 -25.34 -45.93
C LYS A 194 16.98 -26.70 -46.61
N GLU A 195 15.95 -27.55 -46.53
CA GLU A 195 15.91 -28.85 -47.20
C GLU A 195 15.92 -28.71 -48.74
N GLU A 196 15.16 -27.75 -49.28
CA GLU A 196 15.14 -27.41 -50.71
C GLU A 196 16.51 -26.90 -51.19
N VAL A 197 17.17 -26.00 -50.44
CA VAL A 197 18.53 -25.53 -50.75
C VAL A 197 19.54 -26.69 -50.72
N LEU A 198 19.48 -27.59 -49.73
CA LEU A 198 20.36 -28.76 -49.67
C LEU A 198 20.12 -29.74 -50.84
N GLN A 199 18.87 -29.91 -51.29
CA GLN A 199 18.55 -30.68 -52.49
C GLN A 199 19.12 -30.02 -53.77
N ILE A 200 19.02 -28.70 -53.89
CA ILE A 200 19.58 -27.94 -55.01
C ILE A 200 21.12 -28.05 -55.03
N TYR A 201 21.79 -27.89 -53.88
CA TYR A 201 23.24 -28.11 -53.75
C TYR A 201 23.62 -29.53 -54.21
N ALA A 202 22.96 -30.56 -53.69
CA ALA A 202 23.24 -31.95 -54.07
C ALA A 202 22.96 -32.24 -55.56
N ALA A 203 21.99 -31.56 -56.18
CA ALA A 203 21.74 -31.65 -57.61
C ALA A 203 22.85 -31.00 -58.43
N ILE A 204 23.28 -29.78 -58.06
CA ILE A 204 24.39 -29.06 -58.70
C ILE A 204 25.68 -29.89 -58.61
N GLN A 205 26.03 -30.41 -57.42
CA GLN A 205 27.24 -31.22 -57.24
C GLN A 205 27.24 -32.48 -58.12
N ARG A 206 26.11 -33.19 -58.22
CA ARG A 206 25.97 -34.38 -59.11
C ARG A 206 26.10 -34.01 -60.58
N GLN A 207 25.46 -32.91 -61.01
CA GLN A 207 25.55 -32.44 -62.38
C GLN A 207 26.96 -31.98 -62.74
N SER A 208 27.59 -31.18 -61.88
CA SER A 208 28.97 -30.73 -62.08
C SER A 208 29.96 -31.89 -62.05
N PHE A 209 29.78 -32.90 -61.19
CA PHE A 209 30.61 -34.12 -61.21
C PHE A 209 30.50 -34.87 -62.54
N ALA A 210 29.27 -35.04 -63.05
CA ALA A 210 29.04 -35.71 -64.34
C ALA A 210 29.65 -34.91 -65.52
N GLN A 211 29.48 -33.58 -65.53
CA GLN A 211 30.07 -32.71 -66.54
C GLN A 211 31.61 -32.67 -66.48
N LEU A 212 32.18 -32.63 -65.27
CA LEU A 212 33.61 -32.68 -65.00
C LEU A 212 34.23 -33.98 -65.54
N PHE A 213 33.61 -35.12 -65.23
CA PHE A 213 34.03 -36.43 -65.77
C PHE A 213 33.89 -36.51 -67.30
N GLN A 214 32.78 -36.02 -67.86
CA GLN A 214 32.52 -36.06 -69.32
C GLN A 214 33.46 -35.15 -70.13
N ARG A 215 33.90 -34.02 -69.56
CA ARG A 215 34.70 -33.00 -70.26
C ARG A 215 36.21 -33.15 -70.02
N PHE A 216 36.62 -33.58 -68.83
CA PHE A 216 38.02 -33.61 -68.39
C PHE A 216 38.51 -34.99 -67.89
N GLY A 217 37.65 -36.01 -67.85
CA GLY A 217 37.98 -37.34 -67.31
C GLY A 217 37.98 -37.39 -65.77
N GLU A 218 38.47 -38.48 -65.19
CA GLU A 218 38.42 -38.70 -63.72
C GLU A 218 39.45 -37.86 -62.93
N GLY A 219 40.49 -37.36 -63.59
CA GLY A 219 41.64 -36.69 -62.97
C GLY A 219 42.73 -37.68 -62.51
N PRO A 220 43.70 -37.24 -61.68
CA PRO A 220 43.85 -35.89 -61.12
C PRO A 220 44.13 -34.85 -62.21
N TYR A 221 43.74 -33.61 -61.95
CA TYR A 221 43.94 -32.49 -62.86
C TYR A 221 45.09 -31.61 -62.35
N GLU A 222 46.01 -31.24 -63.23
CA GLU A 222 47.08 -30.28 -62.95
C GLU A 222 46.94 -29.09 -63.90
N VAL A 223 46.98 -27.86 -63.39
CA VAL A 223 46.99 -26.64 -64.22
C VAL A 223 48.35 -25.95 -64.08
N GLU A 224 48.97 -25.67 -65.21
CA GLU A 224 50.21 -24.90 -65.31
C GLU A 224 49.89 -23.45 -65.68
N PHE A 225 50.44 -22.52 -64.90
CA PHE A 225 50.38 -21.09 -65.18
C PHE A 225 51.76 -20.62 -65.66
N LEU A 226 51.80 -20.02 -66.84
CA LEU A 226 52.97 -19.36 -67.41
C LEU A 226 52.89 -17.86 -67.14
N LEU A 227 53.92 -17.29 -66.52
CA LEU A 227 53.98 -15.90 -66.11
C LEU A 227 55.01 -15.10 -66.91
N SER A 228 54.69 -13.83 -67.19
CA SER A 228 55.61 -12.82 -67.69
C SER A 228 55.91 -11.79 -66.62
N THR A 229 57.19 -11.43 -66.46
CA THR A 229 57.56 -10.13 -65.90
C THR A 229 57.46 -9.08 -67.00
N GLU A 230 56.84 -7.93 -66.72
CA GLU A 230 56.91 -6.75 -67.61
C GLU A 230 58.24 -6.01 -67.39
N SER A 231 59.35 -6.65 -67.78
CA SER A 231 60.67 -6.02 -67.75
C SER A 231 60.84 -5.04 -68.90
N THR A 232 61.51 -3.91 -68.64
CA THR A 232 61.93 -2.95 -69.66
C THR A 232 63.16 -3.40 -70.46
N THR A 233 63.78 -4.51 -70.08
CA THR A 233 64.91 -5.15 -70.80
C THR A 233 64.39 -6.13 -71.86
N GLU A 234 65.03 -6.18 -73.03
CA GLU A 234 64.58 -6.95 -74.21
C GLU A 234 64.39 -8.46 -74.00
N THR A 235 64.98 -9.05 -72.95
CA THR A 235 64.78 -10.46 -72.57
C THR A 235 63.60 -10.61 -71.60
N VAL A 236 62.45 -11.06 -72.09
CA VAL A 236 61.32 -11.47 -71.25
C VAL A 236 61.68 -12.75 -70.49
N ALA A 237 61.72 -12.67 -69.16
CA ALA A 237 61.84 -13.85 -68.31
C ALA A 237 60.47 -14.50 -68.14
N HIS A 238 60.42 -15.82 -68.31
CA HIS A 238 59.22 -16.63 -68.09
C HIS A 238 59.37 -17.47 -66.83
N GLU A 239 58.40 -17.36 -65.92
CA GLU A 239 58.31 -18.17 -64.70
C GLU A 239 57.07 -19.05 -64.76
N THR A 240 57.06 -20.17 -64.04
CA THR A 240 55.90 -21.09 -63.99
C THR A 240 55.58 -21.55 -62.57
N PHE A 241 54.30 -21.79 -62.32
CA PHE A 241 53.84 -22.55 -61.16
C PHE A 241 52.73 -23.52 -61.56
N ARG A 242 52.53 -24.58 -60.77
CA ARG A 242 51.51 -25.59 -61.03
C ARG A 242 50.57 -25.77 -59.84
N VAL A 243 49.29 -25.94 -60.16
CA VAL A 243 48.22 -26.25 -59.22
C VAL A 243 47.75 -27.69 -59.47
N GLU A 244 47.89 -28.55 -58.47
CA GLU A 244 47.27 -29.88 -58.44
C GLU A 244 45.89 -29.75 -57.80
N LEU A 245 44.83 -30.15 -58.51
CA LEU A 245 43.46 -30.10 -58.00
C LEU A 245 43.08 -31.36 -57.23
N LEU A 246 42.12 -31.20 -56.32
CA LEU A 246 41.47 -32.30 -55.62
C LEU A 246 40.86 -33.31 -56.59
N ARG A 247 40.64 -34.52 -56.06
CA ARG A 247 39.77 -35.51 -56.72
C ARG A 247 38.37 -34.93 -56.83
N SER A 248 37.76 -35.10 -57.99
CA SER A 248 36.47 -34.53 -58.42
C SER A 248 35.28 -34.77 -57.47
N LYS A 249 35.37 -35.69 -56.51
CA LYS A 249 34.27 -36.09 -55.61
C LYS A 249 34.00 -35.11 -54.46
N ASP A 250 35.01 -34.38 -54.00
CA ASP A 250 34.88 -33.52 -52.80
C ASP A 250 34.36 -32.12 -53.14
N MET A 251 34.79 -31.57 -54.28
CA MET A 251 34.47 -30.20 -54.73
C MET A 251 34.20 -30.13 -56.26
N PRO A 252 33.25 -30.92 -56.79
CA PRO A 252 32.99 -31.04 -58.23
C PRO A 252 32.61 -29.73 -58.92
N HIS A 253 31.82 -28.87 -58.28
CA HIS A 253 31.38 -27.61 -58.89
C HIS A 253 32.56 -26.63 -59.02
N THR A 254 33.35 -26.51 -57.95
CA THR A 254 34.48 -25.60 -57.86
C THR A 254 35.59 -26.00 -58.83
N VAL A 255 35.90 -27.30 -58.93
CA VAL A 255 36.87 -27.84 -59.89
C VAL A 255 36.38 -27.65 -61.33
N LEU A 256 35.11 -27.96 -61.63
CA LEU A 256 34.54 -27.76 -62.96
C LEU A 256 34.59 -26.30 -63.42
N THR A 257 34.20 -25.37 -62.54
CA THR A 257 34.23 -23.93 -62.84
C THR A 257 35.65 -23.46 -63.09
N PHE A 258 36.62 -23.82 -62.24
CA PHE A 258 38.01 -23.45 -62.45
C PHE A 258 38.59 -24.00 -63.77
N LEU A 259 38.38 -25.29 -64.08
CA LEU A 259 38.84 -25.88 -65.34
C LEU A 259 38.15 -25.26 -66.56
N SER A 260 36.89 -24.84 -66.44
CA SER A 260 36.18 -24.12 -67.51
C SER A 260 36.76 -22.72 -67.75
N LEU A 261 37.17 -22.00 -66.70
CA LEU A 261 37.86 -20.71 -66.84
C LEU A 261 39.22 -20.84 -67.53
N VAL A 262 39.94 -21.92 -67.24
CA VAL A 262 41.24 -22.28 -67.85
C VAL A 262 41.07 -22.66 -69.32
N GLU A 263 40.13 -23.56 -69.65
CA GLU A 263 39.88 -23.99 -71.04
C GLU A 263 39.44 -22.82 -71.94
N LEU A 264 38.64 -21.90 -71.40
CA LEU A 264 38.20 -20.68 -72.09
C LEU A 264 39.24 -19.55 -72.08
N ARG A 265 40.45 -19.80 -71.56
CA ARG A 265 41.58 -18.84 -71.51
C ARG A 265 41.26 -17.51 -70.83
N LEU A 266 40.31 -17.52 -69.89
CA LEU A 266 39.83 -16.29 -69.23
C LEU A 266 40.87 -15.71 -68.25
N TYR A 267 41.86 -16.51 -67.84
CA TYR A 267 43.01 -16.06 -67.08
C TYR A 267 44.14 -15.46 -67.93
N ASP A 268 44.19 -15.73 -69.25
CA ASP A 268 45.24 -15.21 -70.13
C ASP A 268 45.13 -13.67 -70.22
N GLY A 269 46.22 -12.95 -69.94
CA GLY A 269 46.24 -11.49 -69.83
C GLY A 269 45.68 -10.91 -68.52
N THR A 270 45.24 -11.74 -67.57
CA THR A 270 45.04 -11.30 -66.18
C THR A 270 46.37 -11.25 -65.42
N THR A 271 46.40 -10.68 -64.22
CA THR A 271 47.65 -10.49 -63.46
C THR A 271 47.59 -11.12 -62.07
N ILE A 272 48.74 -11.54 -61.57
CA ILE A 272 48.95 -12.10 -60.23
C ILE A 272 49.93 -11.22 -59.44
N ALA A 273 49.66 -10.97 -58.16
CA ALA A 273 50.47 -10.08 -57.32
C ALA A 273 50.41 -10.47 -55.82
N GLY A 274 51.44 -10.12 -55.07
CA GLY A 274 51.43 -10.20 -53.61
C GLY A 274 50.39 -9.26 -52.99
N THR A 275 49.71 -9.72 -51.93
CA THR A 275 48.75 -8.95 -51.14
C THR A 275 49.19 -9.03 -49.68
N ASP A 276 49.66 -7.89 -49.15
CA ASP A 276 50.26 -7.71 -47.82
C ASP A 276 51.47 -8.60 -47.44
N GLY A 277 51.82 -9.59 -48.26
CA GLY A 277 52.90 -10.55 -48.03
C GLY A 277 52.45 -11.89 -47.44
N THR A 278 51.16 -12.03 -47.11
CA THR A 278 50.55 -13.25 -46.52
C THR A 278 49.69 -14.03 -47.52
N VAL A 279 49.20 -13.37 -48.57
CA VAL A 279 48.37 -13.97 -49.62
C VAL A 279 48.85 -13.46 -50.98
N ILE A 280 48.74 -14.29 -52.01
CA ILE A 280 48.90 -13.86 -53.41
C ILE A 280 47.51 -13.88 -54.04
N SER A 281 47.13 -12.83 -54.75
CA SER A 281 45.85 -12.75 -55.46
C SER A 281 46.07 -12.65 -56.97
N GLY A 282 45.15 -13.21 -57.75
CA GLY A 282 45.26 -13.24 -59.21
C GLY A 282 43.93 -13.49 -59.92
N GLY A 283 43.97 -13.53 -61.25
CA GLY A 283 42.81 -13.89 -62.08
C GLY A 283 41.69 -12.84 -62.18
N ILE A 284 41.83 -11.69 -61.50
CA ILE A 284 40.89 -10.57 -61.62
C ILE A 284 41.38 -9.66 -62.77
N PRO A 285 40.57 -9.42 -63.83
CA PRO A 285 40.85 -8.33 -64.76
C PRO A 285 40.68 -7.00 -64.01
N LYS A 286 41.80 -6.34 -63.68
CA LYS A 286 41.80 -5.07 -62.94
C LYS A 286 40.88 -4.03 -63.61
N GLN A 287 40.21 -3.22 -62.77
CA GLN A 287 39.13 -2.30 -63.20
C GLN A 287 39.54 -1.47 -64.42
N ALA A 288 38.68 -1.47 -65.44
CA ALA A 288 39.04 -1.25 -66.83
C ALA A 288 39.75 0.10 -67.12
N GLN A 289 41.08 0.04 -67.21
CA GLN A 289 41.93 1.10 -67.75
C GLN A 289 42.44 0.78 -69.16
N THR A 290 42.48 -0.50 -69.56
CA THR A 290 42.92 -0.92 -70.89
C THR A 290 41.82 -1.61 -71.70
N ARG A 291 41.93 -1.52 -73.04
CA ARG A 291 41.00 -2.19 -73.98
C ARG A 291 40.98 -3.71 -73.81
N ALA A 292 42.10 -4.31 -73.37
CA ALA A 292 42.20 -5.74 -73.09
C ALA A 292 41.40 -6.15 -71.84
N GLN A 293 41.45 -5.35 -70.76
CA GLN A 293 40.64 -5.59 -69.56
C GLN A 293 39.13 -5.53 -69.87
N SER A 294 38.69 -4.55 -70.68
CA SER A 294 37.29 -4.47 -71.13
C SER A 294 36.87 -5.67 -72.00
N TYR A 295 37.78 -6.23 -72.79
CA TYR A 295 37.53 -7.45 -73.56
C TYR A 295 37.42 -8.68 -72.63
N LEU A 296 38.36 -8.88 -71.70
CA LEU A 296 38.29 -9.97 -70.72
C LEU A 296 37.03 -9.89 -69.88
N MET A 297 36.69 -8.72 -69.32
CA MET A 297 35.47 -8.51 -68.54
C MET A 297 34.21 -8.85 -69.35
N ARG A 298 34.17 -8.48 -70.65
CA ARG A 298 33.11 -8.92 -71.55
C ARG A 298 33.10 -10.44 -71.72
N MET A 299 34.24 -11.08 -71.95
CA MET A 299 34.33 -12.53 -72.13
C MET A 299 33.88 -13.30 -70.88
N TYR A 300 34.20 -12.81 -69.66
CA TYR A 300 33.65 -13.32 -68.42
C TYR A 300 32.11 -13.24 -68.38
N VAL A 301 31.51 -12.10 -68.73
CA VAL A 301 30.04 -11.94 -68.80
C VAL A 301 29.43 -12.85 -69.89
N GLU A 302 30.04 -12.91 -71.07
CA GLU A 302 29.56 -13.65 -72.25
C GLU A 302 29.55 -15.18 -72.02
N HIS A 303 30.40 -15.69 -71.13
CA HIS A 303 30.43 -17.10 -70.70
C HIS A 303 29.73 -17.35 -69.34
N GLY A 304 29.03 -16.36 -68.77
CA GLY A 304 28.24 -16.51 -67.54
C GLY A 304 29.01 -16.36 -66.21
N PHE A 305 30.29 -15.98 -66.27
CA PHE A 305 31.22 -15.91 -65.13
C PHE A 305 31.41 -14.48 -64.57
N GLY A 306 30.64 -13.49 -65.04
CA GLY A 306 30.93 -12.06 -64.84
C GLY A 306 30.76 -11.47 -63.44
N PHE A 307 29.98 -12.09 -62.54
CA PHE A 307 29.71 -11.56 -61.19
C PHE A 307 29.91 -12.57 -60.05
N SER A 308 29.68 -13.86 -60.30
CA SER A 308 29.88 -14.95 -59.34
C SER A 308 29.90 -16.27 -60.12
N PRO A 309 31.05 -16.72 -60.65
CA PRO A 309 31.14 -17.96 -61.40
C PRO A 309 30.88 -19.22 -60.57
N LEU A 310 31.10 -19.18 -59.24
CA LEU A 310 30.59 -20.18 -58.32
C LEU A 310 29.12 -19.88 -57.95
N VAL A 311 28.22 -20.82 -58.29
CA VAL A 311 26.82 -20.81 -57.86
C VAL A 311 26.71 -21.26 -56.39
N ILE A 312 27.57 -22.21 -56.00
CA ILE A 312 27.69 -22.75 -54.65
C ILE A 312 29.15 -22.71 -54.19
N GLU A 313 29.36 -22.41 -52.91
CA GLU A 313 30.69 -22.46 -52.28
C GLU A 313 30.87 -23.84 -51.63
N GLU A 314 31.73 -24.67 -52.21
CA GLU A 314 32.04 -25.99 -51.66
C GLU A 314 33.23 -25.91 -50.70
N THR A 315 33.22 -26.75 -49.66
CA THR A 315 34.35 -26.89 -48.73
C THR A 315 34.64 -28.38 -48.52
N SER A 316 35.92 -28.76 -48.55
CA SER A 316 36.33 -30.15 -48.28
C SER A 316 36.94 -30.29 -46.88
N PRO A 317 36.48 -31.24 -46.06
CA PRO A 317 37.16 -31.59 -44.81
C PRO A 317 38.48 -32.35 -45.06
N THR A 318 38.73 -32.86 -46.28
CA THR A 318 39.97 -33.57 -46.63
C THR A 318 41.11 -32.59 -47.00
N MET A 319 40.77 -31.36 -47.41
CA MET A 319 41.73 -30.30 -47.73
C MET A 319 41.15 -28.92 -47.36
N PRO A 320 41.27 -28.50 -46.09
CA PRO A 320 41.01 -27.12 -45.71
C PRO A 320 42.02 -26.17 -46.38
N CYS A 321 41.68 -24.89 -46.56
CA CYS A 321 42.65 -23.88 -46.99
C CYS A 321 43.80 -23.78 -45.98
N MET A 322 45.04 -23.82 -46.48
CA MET A 322 46.28 -23.80 -45.70
C MET A 322 47.37 -23.09 -46.52
N ALA A 323 48.56 -22.91 -45.92
CA ALA A 323 49.74 -22.44 -46.66
C ALA A 323 49.93 -23.21 -48.00
N HIS A 324 49.98 -22.47 -49.10
CA HIS A 324 50.08 -22.95 -50.49
C HIS A 324 48.92 -23.83 -51.00
N THR A 325 47.70 -23.68 -50.46
CA THR A 325 46.48 -24.09 -51.19
C THR A 325 46.08 -23.04 -52.23
N PHE A 326 45.40 -23.46 -53.29
CA PHE A 326 44.77 -22.60 -54.29
C PHE A 326 43.26 -22.54 -54.00
N GLY A 327 42.68 -21.34 -53.97
CA GLY A 327 41.25 -21.11 -53.74
C GLY A 327 40.68 -19.93 -54.51
N PHE A 328 39.36 -19.86 -54.63
CA PHE A 328 38.70 -18.68 -55.21
C PHE A 328 38.63 -17.51 -54.21
N THR A 329 38.73 -16.29 -54.71
CA THR A 329 38.36 -15.08 -53.98
C THR A 329 36.83 -14.97 -53.99
N GLU A 330 36.19 -15.06 -52.82
CA GLU A 330 34.72 -15.12 -52.71
C GLU A 330 34.14 -16.20 -53.65
N ARG A 331 33.34 -15.81 -54.65
CA ARG A 331 32.74 -16.71 -55.66
C ARG A 331 33.51 -16.76 -56.99
N GLY A 332 34.71 -16.19 -57.03
CA GLY A 332 35.53 -16.03 -58.23
C GLY A 332 35.12 -14.83 -59.10
N PRO A 333 35.68 -14.67 -60.33
CA PRO A 333 36.65 -15.56 -60.98
C PRO A 333 38.08 -15.44 -60.45
N GLY A 334 38.36 -14.37 -59.68
CA GLY A 334 39.64 -14.17 -59.01
C GLY A 334 40.00 -15.32 -58.08
N PHE A 335 41.29 -15.56 -57.91
CA PHE A 335 41.82 -16.61 -57.04
C PHE A 335 42.80 -16.04 -56.01
N ILE A 336 42.98 -16.79 -54.93
CA ILE A 336 44.02 -16.57 -53.93
C ILE A 336 44.91 -17.80 -53.76
N ILE A 337 46.15 -17.55 -53.36
CA ILE A 337 47.10 -18.53 -52.86
C ILE A 337 47.62 -18.00 -51.51
N PRO A 338 46.99 -18.36 -50.37
CA PRO A 338 47.54 -18.06 -49.05
C PRO A 338 48.93 -18.68 -48.86
N LEU A 339 49.83 -17.96 -48.19
CA LEU A 339 51.18 -18.40 -47.83
C LEU A 339 51.29 -18.83 -46.37
N GLU A 340 50.40 -18.30 -45.52
CA GLU A 340 50.17 -18.73 -44.16
C GLU A 340 48.79 -19.38 -44.05
N SER A 341 48.56 -20.23 -43.04
CA SER A 341 47.25 -20.86 -42.85
C SER A 341 46.24 -19.87 -42.27
N MET A 342 45.16 -19.60 -43.02
CA MET A 342 44.13 -18.64 -42.64
C MET A 342 43.24 -19.13 -41.49
N SER A 343 42.46 -18.22 -40.91
CA SER A 343 41.55 -18.51 -39.79
C SER A 343 40.43 -19.48 -40.23
N LYS A 344 40.00 -20.37 -39.32
CA LYS A 344 38.93 -21.34 -39.59
C LYS A 344 37.56 -20.71 -39.87
N ASN A 345 37.38 -19.43 -39.57
CA ASN A 345 36.09 -18.75 -39.73
C ASN A 345 35.96 -18.05 -41.10
N GLU A 346 37.07 -17.93 -41.84
CA GLU A 346 37.19 -17.12 -43.06
C GLU A 346 37.86 -17.91 -44.20
N SER A 347 38.08 -19.22 -44.04
CA SER A 347 38.68 -20.08 -45.06
C SER A 347 37.74 -20.27 -46.25
N PRO A 348 38.10 -19.84 -47.48
CA PRO A 348 37.23 -19.94 -48.66
C PRO A 348 37.25 -21.34 -49.26
N SER A 349 36.70 -21.47 -50.48
CA SER A 349 36.74 -22.69 -51.27
C SER A 349 38.12 -22.91 -51.90
N CYS A 350 38.90 -23.86 -51.37
CA CYS A 350 40.22 -24.25 -51.90
C CYS A 350 40.19 -25.61 -52.63
N PRO A 351 39.97 -25.66 -53.96
CA PRO A 351 39.92 -26.91 -54.72
C PRO A 351 41.31 -27.48 -55.08
N GLY A 352 42.42 -26.79 -54.80
CA GLY A 352 43.76 -27.24 -55.21
C GLY A 352 44.90 -26.88 -54.26
N ARG A 353 46.12 -27.33 -54.61
CA ARG A 353 47.38 -27.03 -53.90
C ARG A 353 48.51 -26.75 -54.88
N ILE A 354 49.49 -25.93 -54.47
CA ILE A 354 50.66 -25.64 -55.31
C ILE A 354 51.63 -26.82 -55.30
N SER A 355 51.80 -27.47 -56.45
CA SER A 355 52.70 -28.62 -56.65
C SER A 355 54.10 -28.21 -57.11
N SER A 356 54.26 -27.11 -57.86
CA SER A 356 55.55 -26.53 -58.22
C SER A 356 55.49 -24.99 -58.32
N GLY A 357 56.66 -24.32 -58.32
CA GLY A 357 56.77 -22.86 -58.45
C GLY A 357 56.50 -22.07 -57.16
N ARG A 358 56.67 -22.69 -55.98
CA ARG A 358 56.48 -21.98 -54.69
C ARG A 358 57.48 -20.86 -54.46
N ASP A 359 58.69 -21.00 -54.98
CA ASP A 359 59.75 -19.98 -54.92
C ASP A 359 59.41 -18.72 -55.73
N VAL A 360 58.74 -18.89 -56.89
CA VAL A 360 58.18 -17.80 -57.73
C VAL A 360 57.14 -17.04 -56.92
N LEU A 361 56.19 -17.78 -56.33
CA LEU A 361 55.12 -17.22 -55.52
C LEU A 361 55.66 -16.48 -54.28
N GLU A 362 56.61 -17.05 -53.56
CA GLU A 362 57.25 -16.34 -52.44
C GLU A 362 58.06 -15.11 -52.87
N ARG A 363 58.68 -15.08 -54.07
CA ARG A 363 59.30 -13.86 -54.62
C ARG A 363 58.25 -12.77 -54.80
N LEU A 364 57.16 -13.11 -55.49
CA LEU A 364 56.02 -12.23 -55.77
C LEU A 364 55.32 -11.69 -54.51
N ALA A 365 55.42 -12.40 -53.38
CA ALA A 365 54.86 -11.96 -52.11
C ALA A 365 55.81 -11.07 -51.27
N ARG A 366 57.13 -11.27 -51.41
CA ARG A 366 58.14 -10.43 -50.77
C ARG A 366 58.29 -9.07 -51.47
N ASP A 367 58.17 -9.05 -52.80
CA ASP A 367 58.18 -7.82 -53.58
C ASP A 367 56.75 -7.30 -53.81
N ARG A 368 56.36 -6.31 -53.01
CA ARG A 368 55.02 -5.71 -53.02
C ARG A 368 54.71 -4.85 -54.25
N GLU A 369 55.73 -4.48 -55.04
CA GLU A 369 55.56 -3.75 -56.30
C GLU A 369 55.57 -4.70 -57.51
N SER A 370 56.00 -5.96 -57.32
CA SER A 370 55.95 -6.99 -58.35
C SER A 370 54.52 -7.40 -58.69
N GLN A 371 54.22 -7.34 -59.97
CA GLN A 371 52.99 -7.82 -60.57
C GLN A 371 53.37 -8.58 -61.85
N LEU A 372 52.98 -9.85 -61.93
CA LEU A 372 53.25 -10.69 -63.09
C LEU A 372 51.98 -10.85 -63.92
N THR A 373 52.12 -10.86 -65.24
CA THR A 373 51.01 -11.07 -66.18
C THR A 373 50.94 -12.55 -66.54
N ILE A 374 49.78 -13.17 -66.37
CA ILE A 374 49.52 -14.56 -66.76
C ILE A 374 49.46 -14.61 -68.30
N ILE A 375 50.41 -15.30 -68.93
CA ILE A 375 50.47 -15.45 -70.38
C ILE A 375 49.51 -16.54 -70.86
N GLU A 376 49.53 -17.66 -70.15
CA GLU A 376 48.75 -18.86 -70.46
C GLU A 376 48.44 -19.59 -69.14
N ALA A 377 47.16 -19.92 -68.92
CA ALA A 377 46.77 -20.98 -68.01
C ALA A 377 46.33 -22.21 -68.81
N LYS A 378 46.93 -23.38 -68.58
CA LYS A 378 46.58 -24.61 -69.32
C LYS A 378 46.46 -25.83 -68.42
N LEU A 379 45.51 -26.70 -68.77
CA LEU A 379 45.43 -28.05 -68.22
C LEU A 379 46.62 -28.86 -68.72
N VAL A 380 47.45 -29.35 -67.80
CA VAL A 380 48.54 -30.29 -68.11
C VAL A 380 47.89 -31.64 -68.39
N SER A 381 47.78 -31.99 -69.67
CA SER A 381 47.50 -33.36 -70.06
C SER A 381 48.63 -34.24 -69.53
N ARG A 382 48.33 -35.06 -68.52
CA ARG A 382 49.14 -36.26 -68.29
C ARG A 382 48.87 -37.15 -69.48
N ASP A 383 49.86 -37.35 -70.33
CA ASP A 383 49.86 -38.48 -71.25
C ASP A 383 49.72 -39.73 -70.38
N ILE A 384 48.52 -40.31 -70.37
CA ILE A 384 48.25 -41.61 -69.78
C ILE A 384 48.97 -42.58 -70.71
N GLY A 385 50.27 -42.75 -70.45
CA GLY A 385 51.20 -43.44 -71.33
C GLY A 385 50.58 -44.73 -71.82
N SER A 386 50.44 -44.84 -73.14
CA SER A 386 49.62 -45.87 -73.76
C SER A 386 50.03 -47.22 -73.20
N HIS A 387 49.15 -47.80 -72.38
CA HIS A 387 49.33 -49.16 -71.90
C HIS A 387 49.09 -50.05 -73.11
N ASP A 388 50.17 -50.29 -73.86
CA ASP A 388 50.20 -51.18 -75.01
C ASP A 388 49.62 -52.50 -74.55
N THR A 389 48.37 -52.72 -74.97
CA THR A 389 47.58 -53.87 -74.56
C THR A 389 47.99 -55.01 -75.48
N GLU A 390 49.18 -55.56 -75.25
CA GLU A 390 49.59 -56.83 -75.84
C GLU A 390 48.55 -57.89 -75.43
N LEU A 391 47.87 -58.45 -76.44
CA LEU A 391 46.68 -59.28 -76.33
C LEU A 391 46.77 -60.49 -77.28
#